data_AF-A0A3N7GMB5-F1
#
_entry.id   AF-A0A3N7GMB5-F1
#
_cell.length_a   1.000
_cell.length_b   1.000
_cell.length_c   1.000
_cell.angle_alpha   90.00
_cell.angle_beta   90.00
_cell.angle_gamma   90.00
#
_symmetry.space_group_name_H-M   'P 1'
#
loop_
_entity.id
_entity.type
_entity.pdbx_description
1 polymer ?
#
loop_
_entity_poly.entity_id
_entity_poly.type
_entity_poly.pdbx_seq_one_letter_code
_entity_poly.pdbx_strand_id
1 'polypeptide(L)'
;MRFLSRTMWIFLLTIMATNCNAQTEHAIVAKIDIQRSGDFVTIKAFAGNKSGYTAQLSYLLLVVREAQAGVSSNKQQGRFQVSPHEDRLLTTTTANATTKDRLRAFLYIRNFETNELVAQDSLVLNAVSRQQTILPNETIKLTGIVTDNTRSKVGRDFYEKFFIKYNQLSEKFDFVIQVTEMPSPGNSGKILLESDDRELYSFISMPNDDYLDAQADAAIRAITEYNRRKELLEKELRNKT
;
A
#
# COMPACT_ATOMS: atom_id res chain seq x y z
N MET A 1 -54.21 42.39 -25.82
CA MET A 1 -53.73 41.07 -25.36
C MET A 1 -52.64 40.51 -26.30
N ARG A 2 -51.43 41.09 -26.36
CA ARG A 2 -50.33 40.56 -27.22
C ARG A 2 -48.93 40.65 -26.58
N PHE A 3 -48.84 40.85 -25.27
CA PHE A 3 -47.55 40.98 -24.57
C PHE A 3 -47.25 39.84 -23.58
N LEU A 4 -48.26 39.02 -23.21
CA LEU A 4 -48.05 37.90 -22.27
C LEU A 4 -47.49 36.63 -22.91
N SER A 5 -47.55 36.47 -24.24
CA SER A 5 -47.09 35.21 -24.89
C SER A 5 -45.58 35.18 -25.18
N ARG A 6 -44.91 36.34 -25.21
CA ARG A 6 -43.47 36.43 -25.51
C ARG A 6 -42.59 36.30 -24.27
N THR A 7 -43.04 36.79 -23.11
CA THR A 7 -42.31 36.66 -21.84
C THR A 7 -42.43 35.24 -21.26
N MET A 8 -43.52 34.54 -21.54
CA MET A 8 -43.72 33.15 -21.11
C MET A 8 -42.81 32.14 -21.84
N TRP A 9 -42.37 32.45 -23.06
CA TRP A 9 -41.37 31.65 -23.79
C TRP A 9 -39.94 31.88 -23.30
N ILE A 10 -39.63 33.08 -22.80
CA ILE A 10 -38.29 33.40 -22.25
C ILE A 10 -38.11 32.76 -20.86
N PHE A 11 -39.20 32.60 -20.09
CA PHE A 11 -39.17 31.93 -18.79
C PHE A 11 -39.14 30.39 -18.89
N LEU A 12 -39.57 29.82 -20.02
CA LEU A 12 -39.53 28.37 -20.26
C LEU A 12 -38.17 27.88 -20.78
N LEU A 13 -37.33 28.79 -21.30
CA LEU A 13 -36.00 28.46 -21.82
C LEU A 13 -34.91 28.43 -20.73
N THR A 14 -35.14 29.04 -19.57
CA THR A 14 -34.16 29.16 -18.48
C THR A 14 -34.15 27.99 -17.49
N ILE A 15 -35.14 27.10 -17.54
CA ILE A 15 -35.26 25.96 -16.59
C ILE A 15 -34.49 24.70 -17.06
N MET A 16 -33.95 24.70 -18.29
CA MET A 16 -33.14 23.58 -18.81
C MET A 16 -31.64 23.65 -18.47
N ALA A 17 -31.18 24.64 -17.69
CA ALA A 17 -29.75 24.90 -17.50
C ALA A 17 -29.11 24.30 -16.23
N THR A 18 -29.86 23.65 -15.34
CA THR A 18 -29.29 23.16 -14.08
C THR A 18 -29.72 21.74 -13.80
N ASN A 19 -29.03 20.76 -14.39
CA ASN A 19 -28.79 19.43 -13.82
C ASN A 19 -27.79 18.67 -14.71
N CYS A 20 -26.63 19.25 -15.00
CA CYS A 20 -25.48 18.46 -15.43
C CYS A 20 -24.81 17.92 -14.17
N ASN A 21 -25.37 16.85 -13.60
CA ASN A 21 -24.61 16.02 -12.68
C ASN A 21 -23.62 15.24 -13.55
N ALA A 22 -22.46 15.82 -13.81
CA ALA A 22 -21.31 15.05 -14.24
C ALA A 22 -21.00 14.08 -13.10
N GLN A 23 -21.52 12.86 -13.18
CA GLN A 23 -21.04 11.78 -12.34
C GLN A 23 -19.55 11.65 -12.67
N THR A 24 -18.69 11.91 -11.70
CA THR A 24 -17.26 11.61 -11.81
C THR A 24 -17.12 10.11 -11.90
N GLU A 25 -17.26 9.57 -13.10
CA GLU A 25 -16.84 8.21 -13.39
C GLU A 25 -15.34 8.15 -13.10
N HIS A 26 -14.95 7.26 -12.19
CA HIS A 26 -13.53 7.07 -11.86
C HIS A 26 -12.80 6.61 -13.11
N ALA A 27 -12.09 7.54 -13.75
CA ALA A 27 -11.35 7.30 -14.99
C ALA A 27 -10.37 6.13 -14.90
N ILE A 28 -9.83 5.88 -13.70
CA ILE A 28 -8.94 4.76 -13.42
C ILE A 28 -9.62 3.81 -12.43
N VAL A 29 -9.53 2.52 -12.70
CA VAL A 29 -10.10 1.44 -11.90
C VAL A 29 -8.97 0.53 -11.42
N ALA A 30 -8.90 0.27 -10.11
CA ALA A 30 -8.01 -0.72 -9.54
C ALA A 30 -8.73 -2.07 -9.42
N LYS A 31 -8.04 -3.17 -9.70
CA LYS A 31 -8.61 -4.52 -9.54
C LYS A 31 -7.58 -5.52 -9.04
N ILE A 32 -7.95 -6.31 -8.03
CA ILE A 32 -7.18 -7.43 -7.50
C ILE A 32 -7.88 -8.74 -7.87
N ASP A 33 -7.19 -9.60 -8.60
CA ASP A 33 -7.62 -10.98 -8.84
C ASP A 33 -6.78 -11.96 -8.02
N ILE A 34 -7.46 -12.96 -7.44
CA ILE A 34 -6.83 -14.01 -6.64
C ILE A 34 -7.18 -15.40 -7.20
N GLN A 35 -6.18 -16.26 -7.32
CA GLN A 35 -6.31 -17.66 -7.70
C GLN A 35 -5.63 -18.53 -6.64
N ARG A 36 -6.33 -19.52 -6.09
CA ARG A 36 -5.80 -20.45 -5.08
C ARG A 36 -5.55 -21.81 -5.70
N SER A 37 -4.35 -22.35 -5.47
CA SER A 37 -3.96 -23.72 -5.81
C SER A 37 -3.28 -24.36 -4.60
N GLY A 38 -4.02 -25.16 -3.84
CA GLY A 38 -3.58 -25.69 -2.55
C GLY A 38 -3.31 -24.59 -1.52
N ASP A 39 -2.08 -24.54 -1.00
CA ASP A 39 -1.60 -23.51 -0.06
C ASP A 39 -0.95 -22.31 -0.76
N PHE A 40 -0.87 -22.32 -2.09
CA PHE A 40 -0.36 -21.18 -2.85
C PHE A 40 -1.52 -20.31 -3.33
N VAL A 41 -1.43 -19.02 -3.03
CA VAL A 41 -2.38 -17.98 -3.43
C VAL A 41 -1.66 -17.03 -4.38
N THR A 42 -2.04 -17.04 -5.65
CA THR A 42 -1.54 -16.10 -6.65
C THR A 42 -2.43 -14.86 -6.66
N ILE A 43 -1.82 -13.70 -6.42
CA ILE A 43 -2.45 -12.38 -6.43
C ILE A 43 -1.97 -11.61 -7.65
N LYS A 44 -2.90 -11.10 -8.46
CA LYS A 44 -2.65 -10.28 -9.64
C LYS A 44 -3.30 -8.91 -9.45
N ALA A 45 -2.53 -7.86 -9.65
CA ALA A 45 -3.02 -6.48 -9.57
C ALA A 45 -3.15 -5.88 -10.97
N PHE A 46 -4.27 -5.23 -11.24
CA PHE A 46 -4.60 -4.62 -12.52
C PHE A 46 -5.00 -3.15 -12.35
N ALA A 47 -4.74 -2.37 -13.39
CA ALA A 47 -5.25 -1.01 -13.57
C ALA A 47 -6.02 -0.92 -14.88
N GLY A 48 -7.30 -0.56 -14.81
CA GLY A 48 -8.13 -0.23 -15.97
C GLY A 48 -8.19 1.28 -16.19
N ASN A 49 -8.01 1.74 -17.41
CA ASN A 49 -8.21 3.14 -17.78
C ASN A 49 -9.48 3.25 -18.63
N LYS A 50 -10.53 3.87 -18.10
CA LYS A 50 -11.79 4.10 -18.81
C LYS A 50 -11.83 5.46 -19.51
N SER A 51 -10.79 6.29 -19.35
CA SER A 51 -10.68 7.59 -20.03
C SER A 51 -10.13 7.49 -21.46
N GLY A 52 -10.25 8.59 -22.20
CA GLY A 52 -9.75 8.75 -23.57
C GLY A 52 -8.28 9.17 -23.68
N TYR A 53 -7.54 9.28 -22.57
CA TYR A 53 -6.14 9.71 -22.57
C TYR A 53 -5.24 8.76 -21.78
N THR A 54 -3.97 8.71 -22.18
CA THR A 54 -2.98 7.89 -21.50
C THR A 54 -2.61 8.49 -20.14
N ALA A 55 -2.62 7.68 -19.09
CA ALA A 55 -2.27 8.12 -17.74
C ALA A 55 -0.88 7.60 -17.32
N GLN A 56 -0.11 8.45 -16.63
CA GLN A 56 1.15 8.06 -15.96
C GLN A 56 0.91 7.96 -14.45
N LEU A 57 1.10 6.78 -13.90
CA LEU A 57 0.64 6.43 -12.56
C LEU A 57 1.72 5.63 -11.81
N SER A 58 1.57 5.56 -10.50
CA SER A 58 2.31 4.63 -9.65
C SER A 58 1.34 3.70 -8.93
N TYR A 59 1.79 2.49 -8.61
CA TYR A 59 1.00 1.54 -7.83
C TYR A 59 1.75 1.08 -6.58
N LEU A 60 0.97 0.70 -5.58
CA LEU A 60 1.40 0.01 -4.37
C LEU A 60 0.44 -1.16 -4.14
N LEU A 61 0.91 -2.38 -4.35
CA LEU A 61 0.25 -3.60 -3.92
C LEU A 61 0.86 -4.04 -2.58
N LEU A 62 0.03 -4.13 -1.54
CA LEU A 62 0.40 -4.71 -0.25
C LEU A 62 -0.42 -5.97 0.01
N VAL A 63 0.24 -7.08 0.26
CA VAL A 63 -0.38 -8.33 0.70
C VAL A 63 0.06 -8.60 2.13
N VAL A 64 -0.89 -8.67 3.06
CA VAL A 64 -0.68 -8.98 4.48
C VAL A 64 -1.25 -10.36 4.74
N ARG A 65 -0.43 -11.26 5.27
CA ARG A 65 -0.85 -12.57 5.79
C ARG A 65 -0.77 -12.51 7.30
N GLU A 66 -1.86 -12.87 7.96
CA GLU A 66 -1.92 -13.03 9.40
C GLU A 66 -2.12 -14.52 9.68
N ALA A 67 -1.11 -15.14 10.29
CA ALA A 67 -1.09 -16.53 10.70
C ALA A 67 -0.96 -16.62 12.22
N GLN A 68 -1.20 -17.80 12.79
CA GLN A 68 -0.98 -18.03 14.22
C GLN A 68 0.48 -17.78 14.64
N ALA A 69 1.44 -18.06 13.75
CA ALA A 69 2.86 -17.84 13.98
C ALA A 69 3.30 -16.37 13.86
N GLY A 70 2.44 -15.47 13.37
CA GLY A 70 2.75 -14.06 13.19
C GLY A 70 2.14 -13.46 11.93
N VAL A 71 2.39 -12.17 11.73
CA VAL A 71 2.00 -11.43 10.54
C VAL A 71 3.17 -11.40 9.56
N SER A 72 2.94 -11.53 8.26
CA SER A 72 3.95 -11.26 7.24
C SER A 72 3.35 -10.37 6.17
N SER A 73 4.18 -9.59 5.50
CA SER A 73 3.71 -8.71 4.44
C SER A 73 4.61 -8.72 3.22
N ASN A 74 4.01 -8.57 2.05
CA ASN A 74 4.69 -8.45 0.77
C ASN A 74 4.23 -7.15 0.11
N LYS A 75 5.19 -6.25 -0.14
CA LYS A 75 4.96 -4.96 -0.80
C LYS A 75 5.57 -5.01 -2.19
N GLN A 76 4.76 -4.67 -3.20
CA GLN A 76 5.20 -4.48 -4.58
C GLN A 76 4.78 -3.08 -5.02
N GLN A 77 5.70 -2.34 -5.63
CA GLN A 77 5.41 -0.99 -6.11
C GLN A 77 6.13 -0.72 -7.42
N GLY A 78 5.60 0.21 -8.21
CA GLY A 78 6.23 0.59 -9.46
C GLY A 78 5.51 1.73 -10.16
N ARG A 79 6.18 2.32 -11.14
CA ARG A 79 5.61 3.30 -12.06
C ARG A 79 5.13 2.59 -13.31
N PHE A 80 4.04 3.07 -13.88
CA PHE A 80 3.48 2.51 -15.09
C PHE A 80 2.73 3.58 -15.90
N GLN A 81 2.44 3.22 -17.14
CA GLN A 81 1.58 4.00 -18.02
C GLN A 81 0.40 3.12 -18.42
N VAL A 82 -0.80 3.67 -18.58
CA VAL A 82 -1.96 2.90 -19.05
C VAL A 82 -2.67 3.67 -20.14
N SER A 83 -2.82 3.04 -21.30
CA SER A 83 -3.42 3.63 -22.48
C SER A 83 -4.93 3.79 -22.31
N PRO A 84 -5.61 4.60 -23.14
CA PRO A 84 -7.06 4.70 -23.14
C PRO A 84 -7.72 3.34 -23.31
N HIS A 85 -8.75 3.05 -22.52
CA HIS A 85 -9.53 1.81 -22.57
C HIS A 85 -8.72 0.52 -22.38
N GLU A 86 -7.51 0.60 -21.80
CA GLU A 86 -6.65 -0.53 -21.51
C GLU A 86 -6.87 -1.04 -20.07
N ASP A 87 -6.94 -2.37 -19.90
CA ASP A 87 -6.79 -3.02 -18.61
C ASP A 87 -5.38 -3.64 -18.52
N ARG A 88 -4.47 -3.00 -17.78
CA ARG A 88 -3.06 -3.37 -17.68
C ARG A 88 -2.77 -4.20 -16.42
N LEU A 89 -2.07 -5.33 -16.58
CA LEU A 89 -1.49 -6.07 -15.46
C LEU A 89 -0.29 -5.31 -14.89
N LEU A 90 -0.32 -5.03 -13.59
CA LEU A 90 0.72 -4.29 -12.89
C LEU A 90 1.79 -5.20 -12.30
N THR A 91 1.36 -6.24 -11.59
CA THR A 91 2.23 -7.21 -10.94
C THR A 91 1.50 -8.51 -10.64
N THR A 92 2.27 -9.59 -10.46
CA THR A 92 1.80 -10.88 -9.97
C THR A 92 2.70 -11.29 -8.82
N THR A 93 2.11 -11.65 -7.69
CA THR A 93 2.83 -12.20 -6.53
C THR A 93 2.17 -13.48 -6.05
N THR A 94 2.94 -14.34 -5.41
CA THR A 94 2.44 -15.57 -4.80
C THR A 94 2.70 -15.52 -3.31
N ALA A 95 1.66 -15.73 -2.52
CA ALA A 95 1.77 -15.92 -1.08
C ALA A 95 1.47 -17.38 -0.77
N ASN A 96 2.24 -17.99 0.12
CA ASN A 96 1.76 -19.16 0.82
C ASN A 96 0.67 -18.70 1.81
N ALA A 97 -0.45 -19.39 1.90
CA ALA A 97 -1.48 -19.16 2.90
C ALA A 97 -2.25 -20.46 3.13
N THR A 98 -2.23 -20.98 4.35
CA THR A 98 -3.01 -22.15 4.73
C THR A 98 -4.47 -21.79 4.88
N THR A 99 -5.33 -22.78 5.11
CA THR A 99 -6.75 -22.53 5.35
C THR A 99 -7.01 -21.81 6.66
N LYS A 100 -6.08 -21.73 7.61
CA LYS A 100 -6.30 -21.02 8.89
C LYS A 100 -5.85 -19.56 8.89
N ASP A 101 -5.14 -19.15 7.84
CA ASP A 101 -4.55 -17.82 7.77
C ASP A 101 -5.54 -16.82 7.17
N ARG A 102 -5.44 -15.56 7.60
CA ARG A 102 -6.17 -14.44 7.01
C ARG A 102 -5.24 -13.69 6.06
N LEU A 103 -5.61 -13.59 4.79
CA LEU A 103 -4.84 -12.86 3.79
C LEU A 103 -5.62 -11.63 3.33
N ARG A 104 -4.99 -10.44 3.42
CA ARG A 104 -5.55 -9.15 3.01
C ARG A 104 -4.66 -8.59 1.91
N ALA A 105 -5.23 -8.26 0.76
CA ALA A 105 -4.53 -7.57 -0.31
C ALA A 105 -5.10 -6.17 -0.47
N PHE A 106 -4.23 -5.17 -0.65
CA PHE A 106 -4.58 -3.78 -0.89
C PHE A 106 -3.83 -3.31 -2.13
N LEU A 107 -4.52 -2.63 -3.03
CA LEU A 107 -3.95 -2.02 -4.21
C LEU A 107 -4.29 -0.54 -4.17
N TYR A 108 -3.26 0.30 -4.18
CA TYR A 108 -3.39 1.75 -4.34
C TYR A 108 -2.78 2.15 -5.66
N ILE A 109 -3.49 2.99 -6.41
CA ILE A 109 -3.01 3.61 -7.65
C ILE A 109 -3.02 5.11 -7.45
N ARG A 110 -1.88 5.74 -7.70
CA ARG A 110 -1.69 7.18 -7.51
C ARG A 110 -1.24 7.84 -8.80
N ASN A 111 -1.54 9.12 -8.93
CA ASN A 111 -0.95 9.96 -9.95
C ASN A 111 0.57 10.00 -9.71
N PHE A 112 1.36 9.79 -10.77
CA PHE A 112 2.81 9.74 -10.62
C PHE A 112 3.40 11.10 -10.21
N GLU A 113 2.90 12.20 -10.75
CA GLU A 113 3.42 13.55 -10.51
C GLU A 113 2.89 14.14 -9.20
N THR A 114 1.58 14.05 -8.96
CA THR A 114 0.96 14.69 -7.79
C THR A 114 0.93 13.79 -6.56
N ASN A 115 1.20 12.48 -6.71
CA ASN A 115 1.07 11.45 -5.66
C ASN A 115 -0.35 11.34 -5.06
N GLU A 116 -1.35 11.90 -5.73
CA GLU A 116 -2.75 11.82 -5.31
C GLU A 116 -3.31 10.42 -5.55
N LEU A 117 -4.13 9.90 -4.63
CA LEU A 117 -4.82 8.63 -4.79
C LEU A 117 -5.90 8.75 -5.87
N VAL A 118 -5.79 7.92 -6.92
CA VAL A 118 -6.70 7.94 -8.07
C VAL A 118 -7.66 6.75 -8.02
N ALA A 119 -7.17 5.58 -7.60
CA ALA A 119 -7.98 4.38 -7.47
C ALA A 119 -7.44 3.45 -6.38
N GLN A 120 -8.30 2.64 -5.80
CA GLN A 120 -7.90 1.60 -4.84
C GLN A 120 -8.81 0.38 -4.93
N ASP A 121 -8.28 -0.77 -4.55
CA ASP A 121 -9.03 -2.00 -4.36
C ASP A 121 -8.50 -2.76 -3.14
N SER A 122 -9.34 -3.55 -2.51
CA SER A 122 -8.96 -4.40 -1.39
C SER A 122 -9.71 -5.72 -1.41
N LEU A 123 -9.02 -6.78 -1.03
CA LEU A 123 -9.59 -8.12 -1.01
C LEU A 123 -9.14 -8.86 0.24
N VAL A 124 -10.09 -9.51 0.93
CA VAL A 124 -9.81 -10.37 2.08
C VAL A 124 -10.14 -11.81 1.73
N LEU A 125 -9.16 -12.69 1.87
CA LEU A 125 -9.32 -14.12 1.74
C LEU A 125 -9.23 -14.76 3.12
N ASN A 126 -10.37 -15.28 3.59
CA ASN A 126 -10.48 -16.08 4.81
C ASN A 126 -10.65 -17.57 4.46
N ALA A 127 -10.29 -18.42 5.42
CA ALA A 127 -10.53 -19.86 5.48
C ALA A 127 -11.84 -20.37 4.87
N VAL A 128 -12.92 -19.61 5.06
CA VAL A 128 -14.31 -20.10 4.92
C VAL A 128 -15.03 -19.51 3.70
N SER A 129 -14.56 -18.39 3.13
CA SER A 129 -15.21 -17.80 1.95
C SER A 129 -14.39 -16.68 1.31
N ARG A 130 -14.54 -16.53 -0.01
CA ARG A 130 -14.20 -15.30 -0.74
C ARG A 130 -15.24 -14.23 -0.42
N GLN A 131 -14.93 -13.32 0.50
CA GLN A 131 -15.75 -12.13 0.74
C GLN A 131 -15.06 -10.92 0.15
N GLN A 132 -15.62 -10.41 -0.94
CA GLN A 132 -15.29 -9.11 -1.49
C GLN A 132 -15.97 -8.07 -0.60
N THR A 133 -15.28 -7.64 0.46
CA THR A 133 -15.79 -6.56 1.31
C THR A 133 -15.28 -5.26 0.72
N ILE A 134 -16.18 -4.47 0.13
CA ILE A 134 -15.89 -3.06 -0.16
C ILE A 134 -15.75 -2.39 1.20
N LEU A 135 -14.52 -2.18 1.65
CA LEU A 135 -14.27 -1.44 2.88
C LEU A 135 -14.73 0.00 2.63
N PRO A 136 -15.55 0.60 3.52
CA PRO A 136 -16.01 1.99 3.37
C PRO A 136 -14.82 2.94 3.19
N ASN A 137 -15.07 4.10 2.57
CA ASN A 137 -14.13 5.18 2.27
C ASN A 137 -13.39 5.81 3.48
N GLU A 138 -13.27 5.11 4.61
CA GLU A 138 -12.28 5.42 5.60
C GLU A 138 -10.90 5.20 4.97
N THR A 139 -10.06 6.23 4.99
CA THR A 139 -8.64 6.10 4.68
C THR A 139 -8.06 5.03 5.60
N ILE A 140 -8.02 3.78 5.13
CA ILE A 140 -7.48 2.65 5.88
C ILE A 140 -6.01 2.97 6.11
N LYS A 141 -5.67 3.43 7.32
CA LYS A 141 -4.27 3.63 7.70
C LYS A 141 -3.62 2.25 7.79
N LEU A 142 -2.85 1.91 6.76
CA LEU A 142 -1.93 0.79 6.75
C LEU A 142 -0.96 0.97 7.93
N THR A 143 -1.19 0.24 9.01
CA THR A 143 -0.34 0.27 10.21
C THR A 143 0.34 -1.06 10.44
N GLY A 144 1.54 -1.04 11.01
CA GLY A 144 2.19 -2.26 11.51
C GLY A 144 2.88 -3.11 10.47
N ILE A 145 3.25 -2.53 9.32
CA ILE A 145 3.69 -3.30 8.16
C ILE A 145 5.21 -3.33 8.08
N VAL A 146 5.76 -4.54 8.10
CA VAL A 146 7.19 -4.82 7.92
C VAL A 146 7.38 -5.80 6.77
N THR A 147 8.28 -5.49 5.84
CA THR A 147 8.61 -6.33 4.69
C THR A 147 10.04 -6.84 4.75
N ASP A 148 10.24 -8.12 4.42
CA ASP A 148 11.55 -8.78 4.37
C ASP A 148 12.09 -8.83 2.93
N ASN A 149 13.19 -8.13 2.68
CA ASN A 149 13.97 -8.19 1.45
C ASN A 149 15.40 -8.71 1.72
N THR A 150 15.58 -9.53 2.76
CA THR A 150 16.87 -10.16 3.09
C THR A 150 17.10 -11.43 2.28
N ARG A 151 18.36 -11.77 2.02
CA ARG A 151 18.75 -12.88 1.13
C ARG A 151 19.60 -13.93 1.84
N SER A 152 20.46 -13.50 2.75
CA SER A 152 21.34 -14.38 3.53
C SER A 152 20.63 -14.95 4.76
N LYS A 153 21.23 -15.98 5.37
CA LYS A 153 20.75 -16.48 6.66
C LYS A 153 20.86 -15.41 7.75
N VAL A 154 21.98 -14.67 7.78
CA VAL A 154 22.21 -13.62 8.77
C VAL A 154 21.16 -12.50 8.66
N GLY A 155 20.80 -12.12 7.43
CA GLY A 155 19.73 -11.15 7.19
C GLY A 155 18.37 -11.64 7.68
N ARG A 156 18.00 -12.90 7.40
CA ARG A 156 16.75 -13.49 7.89
C ARG A 156 16.71 -13.61 9.41
N ASP A 157 17.82 -14.03 10.04
CA ASP A 157 17.92 -14.14 11.49
C ASP A 157 17.75 -12.76 12.16
N PHE A 158 18.31 -11.70 11.56
CA PHE A 158 18.03 -10.33 11.99
C PHE A 158 16.56 -9.94 11.82
N TYR A 159 15.97 -10.20 10.64
CA TYR A 159 14.59 -9.87 10.36
C TYR A 159 13.64 -10.49 11.40
N GLU A 160 13.83 -11.77 11.73
CA GLU A 160 13.01 -12.46 12.73
C GLU A 160 13.11 -11.80 14.12
N LYS A 161 14.32 -11.50 14.59
CA LYS A 161 14.55 -10.81 15.87
C LYS A 161 13.89 -9.43 15.89
N PHE A 162 14.13 -8.64 14.85
CA PHE A 162 13.52 -7.32 14.68
C PHE A 162 12.00 -7.41 14.68
N PHE A 163 11.43 -8.35 13.93
CA PHE A 163 10.00 -8.51 13.77
C PHE A 163 9.30 -8.91 15.07
N ILE A 164 9.91 -9.81 15.85
CA ILE A 164 9.43 -10.16 17.20
C ILE A 164 9.36 -8.92 18.09
N LYS A 165 10.45 -8.14 18.17
CA LYS A 165 10.51 -6.92 18.98
C LYS A 165 9.53 -5.85 18.49
N TYR A 166 9.37 -5.70 17.17
CA TYR A 166 8.39 -4.79 16.59
C TYR A 166 6.95 -5.17 16.94
N ASN A 167 6.62 -6.47 16.92
CA ASN A 167 5.29 -6.95 17.29
C ASN A 167 4.96 -6.73 18.76
N GLN A 168 5.96 -6.67 19.64
CA GLN A 168 5.79 -6.36 21.06
C GLN A 168 5.50 -4.88 21.34
N LEU A 169 5.71 -3.98 20.37
CA LEU A 169 5.35 -2.56 20.53
C LEU A 169 3.83 -2.40 20.68
N SER A 170 3.42 -1.57 21.65
CA SER A 170 2.00 -1.27 21.90
C SER A 170 1.34 -0.48 20.77
N GLU A 171 2.13 0.32 20.06
CA GLU A 171 1.68 1.13 18.93
C GLU A 171 2.33 0.63 17.63
N LYS A 172 1.52 0.58 16.58
CA LYS A 172 1.95 0.20 15.23
C LYS A 172 1.99 1.45 14.36
N PHE A 173 3.07 1.57 13.59
CA PHE A 173 3.31 2.78 12.80
C PHE A 173 2.53 2.78 11.50
N ASP A 174 2.10 3.95 11.03
CA ASP A 174 1.33 4.13 9.80
C ASP A 174 2.21 4.31 8.54
N PHE A 175 3.39 3.70 8.55
CA PHE A 175 4.30 3.61 7.43
C PHE A 175 4.87 2.20 7.30
N VAL A 176 5.33 1.84 6.09
CA VAL A 176 5.88 0.52 5.82
C VAL A 176 7.38 0.50 6.09
N ILE A 177 7.80 -0.39 6.98
CA ILE A 177 9.21 -0.65 7.27
C ILE A 177 9.72 -1.72 6.32
N GLN A 178 10.74 -1.40 5.52
CA GLN A 178 11.38 -2.35 4.63
C GLN A 178 12.74 -2.73 5.20
N VAL A 179 12.98 -4.03 5.38
CA VAL A 179 14.27 -4.59 5.82
C VAL A 179 14.97 -5.17 4.59
N THR A 180 15.97 -4.45 4.08
CA THR A 180 16.66 -4.78 2.82
C THR A 180 18.10 -5.20 3.08
N GLU A 181 18.55 -6.29 2.47
CA GLU A 181 19.96 -6.70 2.49
C GLU A 181 20.65 -6.36 1.18
N MET A 182 21.69 -5.51 1.26
CA MET A 182 22.55 -5.16 0.14
C MET A 182 23.87 -5.92 0.23
N PRO A 183 24.44 -6.39 -0.90
CA PRO A 183 25.79 -6.94 -0.89
C PRO A 183 26.82 -5.85 -0.51
N SER A 184 27.82 -6.22 0.28
CA SER A 184 28.95 -5.36 0.64
C SER A 184 30.27 -6.06 0.25
N PRO A 185 31.39 -5.33 0.07
CA PRO A 185 32.69 -5.96 -0.13
C PRO A 185 33.11 -6.83 1.08
N GLY A 186 33.76 -7.97 0.81
CA GLY A 186 33.94 -9.05 1.80
C GLY A 186 32.65 -9.83 2.00
N ASN A 187 32.68 -11.08 2.45
CA ASN A 187 31.49 -11.95 2.57
C ASN A 187 30.37 -11.46 3.53
N SER A 188 30.41 -10.20 3.97
CA SER A 188 29.38 -9.48 4.72
C SER A 188 28.37 -8.80 3.79
N GLY A 189 27.13 -8.64 4.27
CA GLY A 189 26.12 -7.77 3.68
C GLY A 189 25.96 -6.47 4.47
N LYS A 190 25.18 -5.52 3.94
CA LYS A 190 24.66 -4.36 4.68
C LYS A 190 23.15 -4.56 4.84
N ILE A 191 22.66 -4.51 6.06
CA ILE A 191 21.22 -4.48 6.34
C ILE A 191 20.79 -3.02 6.46
N LEU A 192 19.70 -2.70 5.76
CA LEU A 192 19.11 -1.37 5.66
C LEU A 192 17.64 -1.45 6.08
N LEU A 193 17.24 -0.60 7.01
CA LEU A 193 15.84 -0.34 7.32
C LEU A 193 15.43 0.98 6.69
N GLU A 194 14.38 0.97 5.89
CA GLU A 194 13.91 2.14 5.16
C GLU A 194 12.39 2.25 5.15
N SER A 195 11.90 3.48 5.01
CA SER A 195 10.49 3.80 4.76
C SER A 195 10.42 4.90 3.71
N ASP A 196 9.60 4.71 2.67
CA ASP A 196 9.42 5.65 1.55
C ASP A 196 10.76 6.21 1.02
N ASP A 197 11.69 5.31 0.69
CA ASP A 197 13.03 5.59 0.15
C ASP A 197 13.94 6.42 1.09
N ARG A 198 13.58 6.52 2.38
CA ARG A 198 14.40 7.13 3.42
C ARG A 198 15.02 6.06 4.32
N GLU A 199 16.34 6.07 4.41
CA GLU A 199 17.09 5.27 5.38
C GLU A 199 16.72 5.70 6.82
N LEU A 200 16.24 4.73 7.60
CA LEU A 200 15.94 4.88 9.03
C LEU A 200 17.11 4.40 9.88
N TYR A 201 17.72 3.29 9.47
CA TYR A 201 18.85 2.67 10.17
C TYR A 201 19.60 1.72 9.24
N SER A 202 20.91 1.56 9.42
CA SER A 202 21.67 0.52 8.73
C SER A 202 22.89 0.03 9.51
N PHE A 203 23.32 -1.19 9.21
CA PHE A 203 24.49 -1.82 9.83
C PHE A 203 25.07 -2.92 8.93
N ILE A 204 26.29 -3.39 9.23
CA ILE A 204 26.95 -4.49 8.51
C ILE A 204 26.51 -5.82 9.12
N SER A 205 26.06 -6.76 8.30
CA SER A 205 25.62 -8.07 8.77
C SER A 205 26.81 -8.91 9.25
N MET A 206 26.68 -9.45 10.46
CA MET A 206 27.67 -10.33 11.09
C MET A 206 26.97 -11.55 11.68
N PRO A 207 27.50 -12.78 11.51
CA PRO A 207 26.90 -14.01 12.01
C PRO A 207 27.16 -14.18 13.52
N ASN A 208 26.65 -13.28 14.34
CA ASN A 208 26.76 -13.30 15.79
C ASN A 208 25.40 -12.95 16.41
N ASP A 209 24.84 -13.85 17.21
CA ASP A 209 23.47 -13.73 17.68
C ASP A 209 23.24 -12.53 18.62
N ASP A 210 24.14 -12.30 19.57
CA ASP A 210 24.10 -11.17 20.50
C ASP A 210 24.22 -9.84 19.76
N TYR A 211 25.07 -9.80 18.74
CA TYR A 211 25.20 -8.64 17.86
C TYR A 211 23.88 -8.37 17.13
N LEU A 212 23.29 -9.38 16.49
CA LEU A 212 22.02 -9.22 15.78
C LEU A 212 20.88 -8.78 16.71
N ASP A 213 20.83 -9.27 17.95
CA ASP A 213 19.84 -8.84 18.93
C ASP A 213 20.03 -7.36 19.32
N ALA A 214 21.28 -6.94 19.56
CA ALA A 214 21.61 -5.54 19.83
C ALA A 214 21.29 -4.62 18.64
N GLN A 215 21.51 -5.09 17.40
CA GLN A 215 21.12 -4.36 16.19
C GLN A 215 19.60 -4.27 16.06
N ALA A 216 18.86 -5.32 16.42
CA ALA A 216 17.40 -5.29 16.43
C ALA A 216 16.86 -4.28 17.45
N ASP A 217 17.45 -4.20 18.65
CA ASP A 217 17.10 -3.16 19.64
C ASP A 217 17.41 -1.75 19.13
N ALA A 218 18.55 -1.55 18.48
CA ALA A 218 18.93 -0.27 17.90
C ALA A 218 17.96 0.15 16.77
N ALA A 219 17.59 -0.80 15.91
CA ALA A 219 16.59 -0.61 14.88
C ALA A 219 15.24 -0.16 15.45
N ILE A 220 14.73 -0.84 16.49
CA ILE A 220 13.47 -0.47 17.17
C ILE A 220 13.52 0.96 17.71
N ARG A 221 14.63 1.36 18.33
CA ARG A 221 14.80 2.76 18.79
C ARG A 221 14.77 3.75 17.63
N ALA A 222 15.47 3.45 16.54
CA ALA A 222 15.55 4.33 15.37
C ALA A 222 14.19 4.56 14.71
N ILE A 223 13.41 3.49 14.48
CA ILE A 223 12.08 3.59 13.87
C ILE A 223 11.06 4.28 14.78
N THR A 224 11.16 4.08 16.09
CA THR A 224 10.25 4.71 17.08
C THR A 224 10.48 6.21 17.11
N GLU A 225 11.74 6.64 17.14
CA GLU A 225 12.07 8.07 17.10
C GLU A 225 11.67 8.69 15.74
N TYR A 226 11.78 7.95 14.64
CA TYR A 226 11.25 8.40 13.35
C TYR A 226 9.73 8.60 13.39
N ASN A 227 8.97 7.65 13.95
CA ASN A 227 7.51 7.78 14.10
C ASN A 227 7.14 9.02 14.92
N ARG A 228 7.79 9.22 16.08
CA ARG A 228 7.58 10.38 16.94
C ARG A 228 7.80 11.71 16.21
N ARG A 229 8.87 11.81 15.41
CA ARG A 229 9.13 13.02 14.61
C ARG A 229 8.09 13.22 13.51
N LYS A 230 7.66 12.16 12.86
CA LYS A 230 6.62 12.21 11.81
C LYS A 230 5.31 12.75 12.38
N GLU A 231 4.86 12.24 13.53
CA GLU A 231 3.63 12.69 14.19
C GLU A 231 3.66 14.15 14.59
N LEU A 232 4.81 14.65 15.09
CA LEU A 232 4.99 16.06 15.41
C LEU A 232 4.83 16.95 14.18
N LEU A 233 5.44 16.57 13.05
CA LEU A 233 5.32 17.29 11.78
C LEU A 233 3.86 17.30 11.27
N GLU A 234 3.17 16.16 11.33
CA GLU A 234 1.77 16.08 10.93
C GLU A 234 0.86 16.97 11.79
N LYS A 235 1.14 17.07 13.10
CA LYS A 235 0.40 17.94 14.01
C LYS A 235 0.63 19.42 13.71
N GLU A 236 1.86 19.81 13.41
CA GLU A 236 2.19 21.19 13.02
C GLU A 236 1.51 21.61 11.70
N LEU A 237 1.49 20.72 10.71
CA LEU A 237 0.82 20.97 9.42
C LEU A 237 -0.69 21.13 9.61
N ARG A 238 -1.30 20.30 10.46
CA ARG A 238 -2.74 20.34 10.75
C ARG A 238 -3.17 21.60 11.49
N ASN A 239 -2.31 22.15 12.34
CA ASN A 239 -2.58 23.39 13.08
C ASN A 239 -2.39 24.67 12.24
N LYS A 240 -1.80 24.56 11.04
CA LYS A 240 -1.60 25.67 10.11
C LYS A 240 -2.68 25.77 9.02
N THR A 241 -3.62 24.83 8.99
CA THR A 241 -4.74 24.77 8.03
C THR A 241 -6.04 25.06 8.76
#